data_AF-A0A3P1VGV3-F1
#
_entry.id   AF-A0A3P1VGV3-F1
#
_cell.length_a   1.000
_cell.length_b   1.000
_cell.length_c   1.000
_cell.angle_alpha   90.00
_cell.angle_beta   90.00
_cell.angle_gamma   90.00
#
_symmetry.space_group_name_H-M   'P 1'
#
loop_
_entity.id
_entity.type
_entity.pdbx_description
1 polymer ?
#
loop_
_entity_poly.entity_id
_entity_poly.type
_entity_poly.pdbx_seq_one_letter_code
_entity_poly.pdbx_strand_id
1 'polypeptide(L)'
;MGKKPYYTNRNQRTAVLTFFGIISLIFIISNLLPLILIGGVGVGTYFLITQKSRRQKKIAHEQLLLIETNLKQSEREMLGLGNLLDQQNYLKFENTAKKLLQKLTSYSYLVYSIQKYIDITEFTKISQKINSQIEAIQTELKKQHISPDSKPATSEEEVVLRMAPEIIQYYRNIQCDHHLILQKIKEAENQSELEALHHINMKRFKDILDGYLKIKESPKNYYHADERLIQAQEAIKQFDLDLDETLRRLNESQLQDFEISLRMMHAHQSDKDFLSDKFDKH
;
A
#
# COMPACT_ATOMS: atom_id res chain seq x y z
N MET A 1 47.14 -96.02 -42.97
CA MET A 1 46.79 -96.24 -41.54
C MET A 1 46.76 -94.88 -40.84
N GLY A 2 45.76 -94.62 -39.99
CA GLY A 2 45.78 -93.56 -38.96
C GLY A 2 44.96 -92.29 -39.23
N LYS A 3 43.81 -92.14 -38.55
CA LYS A 3 42.97 -90.92 -38.50
C LYS A 3 43.33 -90.01 -37.30
N LYS A 4 42.92 -88.73 -37.42
CA LYS A 4 42.58 -87.68 -36.40
C LYS A 4 43.72 -86.74 -35.91
N PRO A 5 43.41 -85.51 -35.43
CA PRO A 5 42.28 -84.60 -35.76
C PRO A 5 42.69 -83.10 -35.89
N TYR A 6 41.71 -82.30 -36.34
CA TYR A 6 41.66 -80.84 -36.40
C TYR A 6 41.76 -80.14 -35.03
N TYR A 7 42.40 -78.96 -34.99
CA TYR A 7 41.99 -77.85 -34.14
C TYR A 7 42.09 -76.51 -34.89
N THR A 8 40.98 -75.79 -34.91
CA THR A 8 40.73 -74.51 -35.57
C THR A 8 41.20 -73.33 -34.73
N ASN A 9 42.14 -72.53 -35.25
CA ASN A 9 42.64 -71.31 -34.60
C ASN A 9 42.12 -70.04 -35.31
N ARG A 10 40.80 -69.85 -35.34
CA ARG A 10 40.13 -68.70 -36.00
C ARG A 10 39.60 -67.65 -35.02
N ASN A 11 39.72 -67.87 -33.71
CA ASN A 11 39.04 -67.05 -32.69
C ASN A 11 39.91 -65.92 -32.08
N GLN A 12 41.23 -65.89 -32.31
CA GLN A 12 42.09 -64.87 -31.68
C GLN A 12 42.16 -63.54 -32.46
N ARG A 13 42.15 -63.54 -33.80
CA ARG A 13 42.25 -62.31 -34.59
C ARG A 13 40.93 -61.51 -34.67
N THR A 14 39.79 -62.20 -34.66
CA THR A 14 38.47 -61.57 -34.56
C THR A 14 38.22 -60.99 -33.17
N ALA A 15 38.73 -61.63 -32.11
CA ALA A 15 38.63 -61.12 -30.75
C ALA A 15 39.43 -59.84 -30.52
N VAL A 16 40.60 -59.67 -31.15
CA VAL A 16 41.42 -58.46 -30.97
C VAL A 16 40.81 -57.26 -31.71
N LEU A 17 40.30 -57.45 -32.93
CA LEU A 17 39.64 -56.38 -33.70
C LEU A 17 38.31 -55.92 -33.07
N THR A 18 37.53 -56.84 -32.49
CA THR A 18 36.33 -56.46 -31.73
C THR A 18 36.70 -55.73 -30.44
N PHE A 19 37.78 -56.13 -29.76
CA PHE A 19 38.23 -55.49 -28.53
C PHE A 19 38.68 -54.03 -28.75
N PHE A 20 39.48 -53.75 -29.80
CA PHE A 20 39.88 -52.38 -30.14
C PHE A 20 38.71 -51.51 -30.64
N GLY A 21 37.76 -52.10 -31.39
CA GLY A 21 36.53 -51.41 -31.80
C GLY A 21 35.65 -51.02 -30.60
N ILE A 22 35.53 -51.91 -29.61
CA ILE A 22 34.78 -51.67 -28.37
C ILE A 22 35.48 -50.60 -27.51
N ILE A 23 36.82 -50.63 -27.40
CA ILE A 23 37.57 -49.61 -26.65
C ILE A 23 37.45 -48.22 -27.30
N SER A 24 37.52 -48.13 -28.63
CA SER A 24 37.34 -46.85 -29.33
C SER A 24 35.92 -46.31 -29.20
N LEU A 25 34.91 -47.18 -29.20
CA LEU A 25 33.51 -46.79 -29.00
C LEU A 25 33.26 -46.31 -27.55
N ILE A 26 33.84 -47.01 -26.56
CA ILE A 26 33.78 -46.61 -25.14
C ILE A 26 34.48 -45.26 -24.93
N PHE A 27 35.61 -45.00 -25.59
CA PHE A 27 36.32 -43.73 -25.48
C PHE A 27 35.55 -42.54 -26.09
N ILE A 28 34.82 -42.75 -27.20
CA ILE A 28 33.95 -41.73 -27.80
C ILE A 28 32.74 -41.47 -26.89
N ILE A 29 32.12 -42.51 -26.34
CA ILE A 29 30.98 -42.38 -25.42
C ILE A 29 31.40 -41.73 -24.09
N SER A 30 32.61 -42.02 -23.57
CA SER A 30 33.06 -41.49 -22.28
C SER A 30 33.54 -40.04 -22.34
N ASN A 31 34.12 -39.57 -23.46
CA ASN A 31 34.73 -38.24 -23.54
C ASN A 31 33.95 -37.23 -24.40
N LEU A 32 33.29 -37.64 -25.49
CA LEU A 32 32.57 -36.71 -26.39
C LEU A 32 31.09 -36.52 -26.00
N LEU A 33 30.43 -37.58 -25.52
CA LEU A 33 29.02 -37.55 -25.11
C LEU A 33 28.75 -36.59 -23.92
N PRO A 34 29.58 -36.54 -22.84
CA PRO A 34 29.39 -35.55 -21.79
C PRO A 34 29.63 -34.12 -22.26
N LEU A 35 30.53 -33.86 -23.21
CA LEU A 35 30.77 -32.52 -23.74
C LEU A 35 29.57 -31.98 -24.56
N ILE A 36 28.95 -32.85 -25.35
CA ILE A 36 27.75 -32.54 -26.15
C ILE A 36 26.52 -32.37 -25.24
N LEU A 37 26.39 -33.19 -24.18
CA LEU A 37 25.34 -33.01 -23.18
C LEU A 37 25.51 -31.71 -22.38
N ILE A 38 26.73 -31.35 -21.96
CA ILE A 38 26.99 -30.09 -21.25
C ILE A 38 26.75 -28.89 -22.17
N GLY A 39 27.19 -28.95 -23.44
CA GLY A 39 26.91 -27.92 -24.44
C GLY A 39 25.42 -27.81 -24.78
N GLY A 40 24.72 -28.93 -24.94
CA GLY A 40 23.29 -28.99 -25.23
C GLY A 40 22.40 -28.56 -24.05
N VAL A 41 22.79 -28.90 -22.82
CA VAL A 41 22.13 -28.42 -21.58
C VAL A 41 22.43 -26.93 -21.37
N GLY A 42 23.64 -26.47 -21.66
CA GLY A 42 24.02 -25.05 -21.62
C GLY A 42 23.23 -24.22 -22.63
N VAL A 43 23.17 -24.65 -23.90
CA VAL A 43 22.40 -23.99 -24.96
C VAL A 43 20.89 -24.11 -24.72
N GLY A 44 20.40 -25.26 -24.23
CA GLY A 44 18.99 -25.49 -23.93
C GLY A 44 18.49 -24.66 -22.75
N THR A 45 19.24 -24.60 -21.65
CA THR A 45 18.91 -23.72 -20.51
C THR A 45 19.06 -22.25 -20.87
N TYR A 46 20.09 -21.87 -21.65
CA TYR A 46 20.21 -20.52 -22.21
C TYR A 46 19.05 -20.16 -23.13
N PHE A 47 18.60 -21.07 -24.00
CA PHE A 47 17.45 -20.84 -24.88
C PHE A 47 16.13 -20.72 -24.10
N LEU A 48 15.92 -21.55 -23.07
CA LEU A 48 14.74 -21.44 -22.21
C LEU A 48 14.75 -20.16 -21.35
N ILE A 49 15.89 -19.76 -20.80
CA ILE A 49 16.05 -18.51 -20.04
C ILE A 49 15.85 -17.30 -20.97
N THR A 50 16.43 -17.32 -22.17
CA THR A 50 16.26 -16.23 -23.15
C THR A 50 14.85 -16.20 -23.74
N GLN A 51 14.17 -17.32 -23.92
CA GLN A 51 12.76 -17.35 -24.34
C GLN A 51 11.81 -16.85 -23.24
N LYS A 52 12.03 -17.23 -21.97
CA LYS A 52 11.29 -16.68 -20.82
C LYS A 52 11.52 -15.17 -20.69
N SER A 53 12.76 -14.71 -20.85
CA SER A 53 13.10 -13.28 -20.83
C SER A 53 12.46 -12.52 -22.00
N ARG A 54 12.46 -13.06 -23.22
CA ARG A 54 11.79 -12.45 -24.38
C ARG A 54 10.27 -12.35 -24.18
N ARG A 55 9.64 -13.39 -23.61
CA ARG A 55 8.21 -13.35 -23.25
C ARG A 55 7.92 -12.29 -22.19
N GLN A 56 8.74 -12.21 -21.14
CA GLN A 56 8.61 -11.18 -20.10
C GLN A 56 8.80 -9.77 -20.65
N LYS A 57 9.77 -9.56 -21.55
CA LYS A 57 9.95 -8.28 -22.27
C LYS A 57 8.72 -7.92 -23.11
N LYS A 58 8.14 -8.88 -23.82
CA LYS A 58 6.92 -8.66 -24.61
C LYS A 58 5.73 -8.28 -23.72
N ILE A 59 5.52 -9.01 -22.62
CA ILE A 59 4.46 -8.72 -21.63
C ILE A 59 4.69 -7.35 -21.00
N ALA A 60 5.92 -7.02 -20.61
CA ALA A 60 6.27 -5.72 -20.06
C ALA A 60 5.98 -4.59 -21.06
N HIS A 61 6.30 -4.78 -22.33
CA HIS A 61 6.01 -3.80 -23.38
C HIS A 61 4.50 -3.63 -23.61
N GLU A 62 3.73 -4.72 -23.63
CA GLU A 62 2.26 -4.68 -23.71
C GLU A 62 1.65 -3.95 -22.50
N GLN A 63 2.14 -4.23 -21.29
CA GLN A 63 1.72 -3.54 -20.06
C GLN A 63 2.10 -2.06 -20.09
N LEU A 64 3.29 -1.72 -20.59
CA LEU A 64 3.76 -0.35 -20.73
C LEU A 64 2.89 0.45 -21.71
N LEU A 65 2.52 -0.14 -22.85
CA LEU A 65 1.62 0.49 -23.83
C LEU A 65 0.21 0.71 -23.27
N LEU A 66 -0.29 -0.25 -22.48
CA LEU A 66 -1.56 -0.12 -21.76
C LEU A 66 -1.49 1.03 -20.74
N ILE A 67 -0.41 1.11 -19.96
CA ILE A 67 -0.19 2.19 -18.98
C ILE A 67 -0.12 3.55 -19.70
N GLU A 68 0.60 3.65 -20.81
CA GLU A 68 0.68 4.91 -21.57
C GLU A 68 -0.70 5.35 -22.08
N THR A 69 -1.50 4.41 -22.59
CA THR A 69 -2.87 4.68 -23.04
C THR A 69 -3.75 5.15 -21.90
N ASN A 70 -3.65 4.47 -20.76
CA ASN A 70 -4.39 4.84 -19.54
C ASN A 70 -3.93 6.18 -18.96
N LEU A 71 -2.65 6.54 -19.11
CA LEU A 71 -2.14 7.85 -18.70
C LEU A 71 -2.68 8.98 -19.57
N LYS A 72 -2.84 8.77 -20.87
CA LYS A 72 -3.53 9.75 -21.75
C LYS A 72 -5.00 9.92 -21.35
N GLN A 73 -5.64 8.83 -20.93
CA GLN A 73 -7.01 8.91 -20.41
C GLN A 73 -7.06 9.62 -19.05
N SER A 74 -6.08 9.37 -18.17
CA SER A 74 -5.91 10.07 -16.88
C SER A 74 -5.78 11.59 -17.08
N GLU A 75 -5.07 12.06 -18.11
CA GLU A 75 -4.99 13.50 -18.42
C GLU A 75 -6.36 14.12 -18.70
N ARG A 76 -7.23 13.39 -19.42
CA ARG A 76 -8.61 13.84 -19.67
C ARG A 76 -9.45 13.83 -18.39
N GLU A 77 -9.26 12.81 -17.55
CA GLU A 77 -9.91 12.72 -16.24
C GLU A 77 -9.48 13.90 -15.34
N MET A 78 -8.21 14.32 -15.39
CA MET A 78 -7.70 15.50 -14.69
C MET A 78 -8.31 16.81 -15.19
N LEU A 79 -8.51 16.98 -16.51
CA LEU A 79 -9.27 18.13 -17.04
C LEU A 79 -10.70 18.15 -16.50
N GLY A 80 -11.31 16.96 -16.39
CA GLY A 80 -12.61 16.79 -15.74
C GLY A 80 -12.62 17.23 -14.27
N LEU A 81 -11.53 17.00 -13.53
CA LEU A 81 -11.39 17.50 -12.16
C LEU A 81 -11.41 19.03 -12.09
N GLY A 82 -10.72 19.71 -13.03
CA GLY A 82 -10.75 21.17 -13.13
C GLY A 82 -12.18 21.69 -13.32
N ASN A 83 -12.93 21.11 -14.25
CA ASN A 83 -14.33 21.48 -14.47
C ASN A 83 -15.22 21.27 -13.23
N LEU A 84 -14.95 20.22 -12.43
CA LEU A 84 -15.69 19.96 -11.20
C LEU A 84 -15.42 21.02 -10.13
N LEU A 85 -14.19 21.54 -10.05
CA LEU A 85 -13.84 22.67 -9.19
C LEU A 85 -14.53 23.95 -9.66
N ASP A 86 -14.53 24.23 -10.97
CA ASP A 86 -15.22 25.40 -11.54
C ASP A 86 -16.73 25.38 -11.25
N GLN A 87 -17.33 24.19 -11.29
CA GLN A 87 -18.74 23.95 -10.96
C GLN A 87 -19.02 23.89 -9.46
N GLN A 88 -17.99 24.05 -8.60
CA GLN A 88 -18.09 23.92 -7.15
C GLN A 88 -18.64 22.56 -6.69
N ASN A 89 -18.47 21.51 -7.51
CA ASN A 89 -18.91 20.15 -7.20
C ASN A 89 -17.80 19.40 -6.45
N TYR A 90 -17.54 19.84 -5.22
CA TYR A 90 -16.43 19.37 -4.39
C TYR A 90 -16.54 17.89 -4.03
N LEU A 91 -17.76 17.37 -3.82
CA LEU A 91 -18.00 15.94 -3.54
C LEU A 91 -17.55 15.06 -4.71
N LYS A 92 -17.97 15.40 -5.93
CA LYS A 92 -17.60 14.63 -7.12
C LYS A 92 -16.14 14.82 -7.46
N PHE A 93 -15.59 16.03 -7.25
CA PHE A 93 -14.17 16.30 -7.35
C PHE A 93 -13.37 15.37 -6.43
N GLU A 94 -13.66 15.37 -5.14
CA GLU A 94 -12.96 14.56 -4.14
C GLU A 94 -12.98 13.08 -4.50
N ASN A 95 -14.17 12.55 -4.77
CA ASN A 95 -14.34 11.14 -5.10
C ASN A 95 -13.60 10.74 -6.37
N THR A 96 -13.61 11.61 -7.38
CA THR A 96 -12.94 11.35 -8.66
C THR A 96 -11.42 11.48 -8.51
N ALA A 97 -10.95 12.50 -7.79
CA ALA A 97 -9.54 12.74 -7.52
C ALA A 97 -8.91 11.60 -6.72
N LYS A 98 -9.59 11.09 -5.69
CA LYS A 98 -9.10 9.93 -4.90
C LYS A 98 -9.03 8.65 -5.71
N LYS A 99 -10.08 8.35 -6.50
CA LYS A 99 -10.07 7.20 -7.42
C LYS A 99 -8.92 7.29 -8.43
N LEU A 100 -8.70 8.49 -8.98
CA LEU A 100 -7.63 8.73 -9.93
C LEU A 100 -6.25 8.59 -9.28
N LEU A 101 -6.09 9.11 -8.06
CA LEU A 101 -4.87 8.96 -7.28
C LEU A 101 -4.53 7.48 -7.04
N GLN A 102 -5.50 6.68 -6.60
CA GLN A 102 -5.32 5.23 -6.38
C GLN A 102 -4.92 4.50 -7.68
N LYS A 103 -5.56 4.85 -8.79
CA LYS A 103 -5.25 4.31 -10.13
C LYS A 103 -3.81 4.66 -10.56
N LEU A 104 -3.38 5.90 -10.36
CA LEU A 104 -2.01 6.34 -10.67
C LEU A 104 -0.96 5.69 -9.78
N THR A 105 -1.24 5.52 -8.48
CA THR A 105 -0.37 4.77 -7.57
C THR A 105 -0.22 3.31 -8.02
N SER A 106 -1.32 2.70 -8.47
CA SER A 106 -1.28 1.34 -9.04
C SER A 106 -0.41 1.28 -10.31
N TYR A 107 -0.47 2.31 -11.16
CA TYR A 107 0.42 2.40 -12.33
C TYR A 107 1.88 2.56 -11.93
N SER A 108 2.18 3.36 -10.91
CA SER A 108 3.55 3.49 -10.38
C SER A 108 4.11 2.12 -9.94
N TYR A 109 3.31 1.35 -9.19
CA TYR A 109 3.68 -0.02 -8.79
C TYR A 109 3.90 -0.95 -9.99
N LEU A 110 3.00 -0.92 -10.98
CA LEU A 110 3.12 -1.75 -12.18
C LEU A 110 4.38 -1.39 -12.98
N VAL A 111 4.66 -0.10 -13.19
CA VAL A 111 5.85 0.37 -13.91
C VAL A 111 7.13 -0.06 -13.19
N TYR A 112 7.14 0.02 -11.85
CA TYR A 112 8.25 -0.46 -11.04
C TYR A 112 8.44 -1.98 -11.17
N SER A 113 7.34 -2.75 -11.20
CA SER A 113 7.40 -4.21 -11.33
C SER A 113 8.00 -4.70 -12.66
N ILE A 114 7.83 -3.90 -13.73
CA ILE A 114 8.35 -4.22 -15.07
C ILE A 114 9.68 -3.56 -15.41
N GLN A 115 10.25 -2.74 -14.51
CA GLN A 115 11.48 -1.95 -14.74
C GLN A 115 12.64 -2.77 -15.32
N LYS A 116 12.79 -4.02 -14.89
CA LYS A 116 13.86 -4.93 -15.36
C LYS A 116 13.75 -5.32 -16.85
N TYR A 117 12.60 -5.10 -17.47
CA TYR A 117 12.25 -5.60 -18.80
C TYR A 117 11.98 -4.49 -19.83
N ILE A 118 12.05 -3.23 -19.42
CA ILE A 118 11.80 -2.04 -20.26
C ILE A 118 13.05 -1.18 -20.35
N ASP A 119 13.11 -0.28 -21.33
CA ASP A 119 14.24 0.64 -21.45
C ASP A 119 14.24 1.67 -20.32
N ILE A 120 15.42 2.04 -19.82
CA ILE A 120 15.55 3.00 -18.72
C ILE A 120 14.97 4.37 -19.07
N THR A 121 15.05 4.79 -20.33
CA THR A 121 14.49 6.06 -20.80
C THR A 121 12.97 6.03 -20.81
N GLU A 122 12.37 4.91 -21.25
CA GLU A 122 10.91 4.71 -21.23
C GLU A 122 10.38 4.63 -19.79
N PHE A 123 11.06 3.88 -18.92
CA PHE A 123 10.77 3.84 -17.48
C PHE A 123 10.76 5.25 -16.89
N THR A 124 11.86 5.99 -17.07
CA THR A 124 12.02 7.32 -16.49
C THR A 124 10.93 8.27 -16.96
N LYS A 125 10.64 8.29 -18.27
CA LYS A 125 9.61 9.15 -18.85
C LYS A 125 8.23 8.85 -18.29
N ILE A 126 7.86 7.58 -18.20
CA ILE A 126 6.53 7.17 -17.72
C ILE A 126 6.41 7.38 -16.21
N SER A 127 7.44 7.04 -15.43
CA SER A 127 7.46 7.30 -13.98
C SER A 127 7.38 8.79 -13.68
N GLN A 128 8.12 9.65 -14.39
CA GLN A 128 7.99 11.11 -14.26
C GLN A 128 6.58 11.58 -14.57
N LYS A 129 5.97 11.07 -15.66
CA LYS A 129 4.60 11.41 -16.02
C LYS A 129 3.61 11.02 -14.93
N ILE A 130 3.68 9.80 -14.40
CA ILE A 130 2.83 9.33 -13.29
C ILE A 130 3.00 10.23 -12.07
N ASN A 131 4.24 10.47 -11.64
CA ASN A 131 4.53 11.26 -10.45
C ASN A 131 4.05 12.70 -10.60
N SER A 132 4.23 13.32 -11.77
CA SER A 132 3.73 14.67 -12.04
C SER A 132 2.19 14.77 -11.94
N GLN A 133 1.46 13.75 -12.40
CA GLN A 133 0.00 13.70 -12.29
C GLN A 133 -0.44 13.47 -10.84
N ILE A 134 0.25 12.59 -10.11
CA ILE A 134 0.03 12.35 -8.67
C ILE A 134 0.23 13.65 -7.88
N GLU A 135 1.35 14.34 -8.08
CA GLU A 135 1.68 15.59 -7.40
C GLU A 135 0.67 16.69 -7.72
N ALA A 136 0.22 16.80 -8.97
CA ALA A 136 -0.80 17.75 -9.36
C ALA A 136 -2.13 17.50 -8.63
N ILE A 137 -2.61 16.24 -8.61
CA ILE A 137 -3.85 15.87 -7.92
C ILE A 137 -3.72 16.10 -6.42
N GLN A 138 -2.61 15.69 -5.79
CA GLN A 138 -2.37 15.91 -4.37
C GLN A 138 -2.29 17.39 -4.02
N THR A 139 -1.71 18.21 -4.89
CA THR A 139 -1.66 19.66 -4.72
C THR A 139 -3.07 20.27 -4.74
N GLU A 140 -3.91 19.86 -5.69
CA GLU A 140 -5.29 20.34 -5.75
C GLU A 140 -6.12 19.86 -4.56
N LEU A 141 -5.97 18.59 -4.14
CA LEU A 141 -6.61 18.09 -2.92
C LEU A 141 -6.20 18.90 -1.68
N LYS A 142 -4.90 19.19 -1.52
CA LYS A 142 -4.40 20.01 -0.41
C LYS A 142 -4.96 21.42 -0.43
N LYS A 143 -5.05 22.07 -1.61
CA LYS A 143 -5.66 23.41 -1.75
C LYS A 143 -7.11 23.43 -1.29
N GLN A 144 -7.84 22.34 -1.51
CA GLN A 144 -9.23 22.20 -1.07
C GLN A 144 -9.35 21.70 0.38
N HIS A 145 -8.23 21.58 1.12
CA HIS A 145 -8.18 21.01 2.47
C HIS A 145 -8.72 19.58 2.55
N ILE A 146 -8.63 18.84 1.44
CA ILE A 146 -9.08 17.46 1.30
C ILE A 146 -7.89 16.54 1.55
N SER A 147 -7.97 15.71 2.59
CA SER A 147 -6.99 14.65 2.81
C SER A 147 -7.17 13.53 1.76
N PRO A 148 -6.08 13.07 1.10
CA PRO A 148 -6.13 11.98 0.13
C PRO A 148 -6.73 10.67 0.68
N ASP A 149 -6.59 10.46 2.00
CA ASP A 149 -6.94 9.21 2.67
C ASP A 149 -8.29 9.27 3.42
N SER A 150 -9.00 10.40 3.40
CA SER A 150 -10.28 10.51 4.12
C SER A 150 -11.43 9.76 3.40
N LYS A 151 -12.52 9.46 4.12
CA LYS A 151 -13.74 8.90 3.52
C LYS A 151 -14.40 9.92 2.55
N PRO A 152 -15.24 9.46 1.59
CA PRO A 152 -16.06 10.32 0.75
C PRO A 152 -16.92 11.29 1.56
N ALA A 153 -17.03 12.54 1.11
CA ALA A 153 -17.84 13.54 1.79
C ALA A 153 -19.32 13.15 1.89
N THR A 154 -19.95 13.43 3.03
CA THR A 154 -21.41 13.31 3.23
C THR A 154 -22.14 14.55 2.68
N SER A 155 -23.48 14.52 2.60
CA SER A 155 -24.27 15.68 2.17
C SER A 155 -24.10 16.91 3.08
N GLU A 156 -23.88 16.71 4.38
CA GLU A 156 -23.57 17.77 5.34
C GLU A 156 -22.14 18.30 5.11
N GLU A 157 -21.20 17.41 4.82
CA GLU A 157 -19.83 17.79 4.49
C GLU A 157 -19.72 18.59 3.18
N GLU A 158 -20.56 18.31 2.18
CA GLU A 158 -20.63 19.10 0.95
C GLU A 158 -21.03 20.56 1.22
N VAL A 159 -21.97 20.78 2.14
CA VAL A 159 -22.38 22.13 2.57
C VAL A 159 -21.20 22.83 3.26
N VAL A 160 -20.49 22.13 4.15
CA VAL A 160 -19.31 22.65 4.86
C VAL A 160 -18.20 23.00 3.87
N LEU A 161 -17.87 22.11 2.93
CA LEU A 161 -16.89 22.34 1.87
C LEU A 161 -17.18 23.61 1.06
N ARG A 162 -18.47 23.82 0.70
CA ARG A 162 -18.88 24.95 -0.13
C ARG A 162 -18.92 26.27 0.63
N MET A 163 -19.48 26.27 1.84
CA MET A 163 -19.78 27.50 2.59
C MET A 163 -18.72 27.88 3.61
N ALA A 164 -17.94 26.90 4.06
CA ALA A 164 -17.00 27.03 5.16
C ALA A 164 -15.73 26.17 4.92
N PRO A 165 -15.05 26.32 3.76
CA PRO A 165 -13.84 25.54 3.47
C PRO A 165 -12.74 25.73 4.53
N GLU A 166 -12.74 26.84 5.26
CA GLU A 166 -11.78 27.11 6.34
C GLU A 166 -11.91 26.19 7.56
N ILE A 167 -13.08 25.54 7.76
CA ILE A 167 -13.30 24.61 8.88
C ILE A 167 -13.36 23.13 8.45
N ILE A 168 -13.23 22.83 7.16
CA ILE A 168 -13.46 21.48 6.65
C ILE A 168 -12.50 20.46 7.25
N GLN A 169 -11.25 20.84 7.46
CA GLN A 169 -10.25 19.97 8.06
C GLN A 169 -10.69 19.55 9.48
N TYR A 170 -11.11 20.51 10.31
CA TYR A 170 -11.61 20.24 11.66
C TYR A 170 -12.88 19.40 11.63
N TYR A 171 -13.83 19.72 10.73
CA TYR A 171 -15.04 18.92 10.56
C TYR A 171 -14.73 17.45 10.25
N ARG A 172 -13.79 17.18 9.34
CA ARG A 172 -13.41 15.81 8.96
C ARG A 172 -12.73 15.06 10.09
N ASN A 173 -11.81 15.71 10.80
CA ASN A 173 -11.16 15.15 11.96
C ASN A 173 -12.21 14.74 13.01
N ILE A 174 -13.10 15.67 13.36
CA ILE A 174 -14.23 15.43 14.27
C ILE A 174 -15.08 14.23 13.85
N GLN A 175 -15.43 14.09 12.57
CA GLN A 175 -16.21 12.94 12.09
C GLN A 175 -15.43 11.61 12.20
N CYS A 176 -14.13 11.63 11.90
CA CYS A 176 -13.25 10.47 12.06
C CYS A 176 -13.15 10.06 13.53
N ASP A 177 -12.84 11.01 14.41
CA ASP A 177 -12.66 10.76 15.84
C ASP A 177 -13.97 10.37 16.50
N HIS A 178 -15.09 10.99 16.11
CA HIS A 178 -16.42 10.57 16.54
C HIS A 178 -16.65 9.08 16.30
N HIS A 179 -16.29 8.57 15.10
CA HIS A 179 -16.44 7.16 14.77
C HIS A 179 -15.50 6.26 15.59
N LEU A 180 -14.24 6.65 15.76
CA LEU A 180 -13.25 5.89 16.54
C LEU A 180 -13.62 5.84 18.03
N ILE A 181 -14.06 6.97 18.59
CA ILE A 181 -14.54 7.06 19.97
C ILE A 181 -15.75 6.15 20.17
N LEU A 182 -16.73 6.15 19.26
CA LEU A 182 -17.87 5.24 19.35
C LEU A 182 -17.45 3.76 19.29
N GLN A 183 -16.40 3.41 18.55
CA GLN A 183 -15.87 2.04 18.57
C GLN A 183 -15.26 1.69 19.93
N LYS A 184 -14.45 2.59 20.51
CA LYS A 184 -13.81 2.38 21.81
C LYS A 184 -14.78 2.34 22.98
N ILE A 185 -15.81 3.19 22.94
CA ILE A 185 -16.87 3.21 23.95
C ILE A 185 -17.60 1.85 24.02
N LYS A 186 -17.80 1.15 22.89
CA LYS A 186 -18.43 -0.18 22.88
C LYS A 186 -17.63 -1.25 23.59
N GLU A 187 -16.32 -1.06 23.72
CA GLU A 187 -15.40 -2.00 24.37
C GLU A 187 -15.14 -1.60 25.83
N ALA A 188 -15.63 -0.46 26.28
CA ALA A 188 -15.41 0.07 27.62
C ALA A 188 -16.44 -0.47 28.63
N GLU A 189 -16.01 -0.65 29.89
CA GLU A 189 -16.88 -1.13 30.97
C GLU A 189 -18.04 -0.17 31.28
N ASN A 190 -17.81 1.15 31.18
CA ASN A 190 -18.77 2.21 31.43
C ASN A 190 -19.43 2.75 30.15
N GLN A 191 -19.69 1.88 29.17
CA GLN A 191 -20.21 2.22 27.84
C GLN A 191 -21.36 3.24 27.87
N SER A 192 -22.42 2.99 28.65
CA SER A 192 -23.65 3.82 28.65
C SER A 192 -23.39 5.27 29.05
N GLU A 193 -22.54 5.49 30.06
CA GLU A 193 -22.19 6.83 30.52
C GLU A 193 -21.34 7.56 29.49
N LEU A 194 -20.31 6.89 28.97
CA LEU A 194 -19.43 7.47 27.94
C LEU A 194 -20.20 7.79 26.66
N GLU A 195 -21.13 6.93 26.26
CA GLU A 195 -21.98 7.15 25.08
C GLU A 195 -22.88 8.37 25.27
N ALA A 196 -23.50 8.52 26.45
CA ALA A 196 -24.34 9.69 26.76
C ALA A 196 -23.52 11.00 26.78
N LEU A 197 -22.35 11.00 27.42
CA LEU A 197 -21.45 12.15 27.46
C LEU A 197 -20.98 12.55 26.05
N HIS A 198 -20.54 11.56 25.26
CA HIS A 198 -20.12 11.79 23.88
C HIS A 198 -21.25 12.31 22.99
N HIS A 199 -22.46 11.76 23.15
CA HIS A 199 -23.63 12.24 22.42
C HIS A 199 -23.95 13.71 22.73
N ILE A 200 -23.90 14.11 24.00
CA ILE A 200 -24.11 15.50 24.42
C ILE A 200 -23.06 16.42 23.79
N ASN A 201 -21.79 16.01 23.79
CA ASN A 201 -20.69 16.77 23.20
C ASN A 201 -20.88 16.95 21.69
N MET A 202 -21.20 15.88 20.97
CA MET A 202 -21.48 15.93 19.53
C MET A 202 -22.70 16.78 19.18
N LYS A 203 -23.73 16.77 20.03
CA LYS A 203 -24.89 17.64 19.84
C LYS A 203 -24.50 19.11 19.92
N ARG A 204 -23.67 19.49 20.90
CA ARG A 204 -23.18 20.87 21.03
C ARG A 204 -22.36 21.30 19.81
N PHE A 205 -21.48 20.43 19.31
CA PHE A 205 -20.75 20.68 18.07
C PHE A 205 -21.71 20.94 16.90
N LYS A 206 -22.75 20.10 16.75
CA LYS A 206 -23.74 20.27 15.68
C LYS A 206 -24.48 21.60 15.78
N ASP A 207 -24.90 22.00 16.98
CA ASP A 207 -25.58 23.28 17.20
C ASP A 207 -24.68 24.47 16.80
N ILE A 208 -23.38 24.40 17.10
CA ILE A 208 -22.39 25.42 16.71
C ILE A 208 -22.20 25.45 15.19
N LEU A 209 -22.04 24.28 14.56
CA LEU A 209 -21.86 24.16 13.11
C LEU A 209 -23.09 24.70 12.35
N ASP A 210 -24.29 24.31 12.75
CA ASP A 210 -25.54 24.79 12.16
C ASP A 210 -25.68 26.31 12.30
N GLY A 211 -25.31 26.86 13.46
CA GLY A 211 -25.27 28.30 13.69
C GLY A 211 -24.28 29.01 12.78
N TYR A 212 -23.06 28.47 12.65
CA TYR A 212 -22.00 28.98 11.79
C TYR A 212 -22.45 29.05 10.33
N LEU A 213 -22.99 27.94 9.80
CA LEU A 213 -23.42 27.84 8.40
C LEU A 213 -24.57 28.80 8.09
N LYS A 214 -25.56 28.94 8.98
CA LYS A 214 -26.65 29.91 8.82
C LYS A 214 -26.16 31.35 8.77
N ILE A 215 -25.20 31.72 9.62
CA ILE A 215 -24.61 33.06 9.61
C ILE A 215 -23.81 33.28 8.32
N LYS A 216 -23.04 32.30 7.85
CA LYS A 216 -22.32 32.37 6.57
C LYS A 216 -23.25 32.53 5.37
N GLU A 217 -24.40 31.87 5.39
CA GLU A 217 -25.39 31.95 4.29
C GLU A 217 -25.96 33.36 4.13
N SER A 218 -26.21 34.06 5.23
CA SER A 218 -26.89 35.35 5.22
C SER A 218 -26.38 36.28 6.33
N PRO A 219 -25.11 36.74 6.27
CA PRO A 219 -24.47 37.44 7.37
C PRO A 219 -25.18 38.75 7.75
N LYS A 220 -25.79 39.44 6.76
CA LYS A 220 -26.55 40.67 6.98
C LYS A 220 -27.80 40.49 7.84
N ASN A 221 -28.31 39.26 7.98
CA ASN A 221 -29.49 38.96 8.78
C ASN A 221 -29.18 38.77 10.27
N TYR A 222 -27.90 38.85 10.67
CA TYR A 222 -27.46 38.58 12.03
C TYR A 222 -26.63 39.74 12.58
N TYR A 223 -26.90 40.12 13.83
CA TYR A 223 -26.05 41.06 14.56
C TYR A 223 -24.69 40.42 14.90
N HIS A 224 -23.62 41.21 14.81
CA HIS A 224 -22.24 40.81 15.11
C HIS A 224 -21.83 39.52 14.37
N ALA A 225 -22.26 39.39 13.11
CA ALA A 225 -22.05 38.17 12.32
C ALA A 225 -20.57 37.77 12.27
N ASP A 226 -19.66 38.72 11.98
CA ASP A 226 -18.23 38.43 11.86
C ASP A 226 -17.62 37.93 13.17
N GLU A 227 -17.92 38.59 14.30
CA GLU A 227 -17.44 38.18 15.62
C GLU A 227 -17.95 36.79 15.99
N ARG A 228 -19.23 36.51 15.72
CA ARG A 228 -19.84 35.20 16.00
C ARG A 228 -19.28 34.11 15.11
N LEU A 229 -18.94 34.41 13.86
CA LEU A 229 -18.26 33.48 12.97
C LEU A 229 -16.87 33.13 13.50
N ILE A 230 -16.09 34.12 13.94
CA ILE A 230 -14.77 33.88 14.53
C ILE A 230 -14.90 33.01 15.79
N GLN A 231 -15.81 33.35 16.70
CA GLN A 231 -16.05 32.58 17.92
C GLN A 231 -16.47 31.13 17.63
N ALA A 232 -17.40 30.93 16.69
CA ALA A 232 -17.84 29.59 16.33
C ALA A 232 -16.75 28.78 15.62
N GLN A 233 -15.91 29.42 14.79
CA GLN A 233 -14.74 28.78 14.19
C GLN A 233 -13.72 28.34 15.25
N GLU A 234 -13.42 29.19 16.23
CA GLU A 234 -12.55 28.86 17.35
C GLU A 234 -13.14 27.72 18.19
N ALA A 235 -14.45 27.71 18.45
CA ALA A 235 -15.12 26.65 19.17
C ALA A 235 -15.07 25.30 18.44
N ILE A 236 -15.24 25.30 17.11
CA ILE A 236 -15.09 24.09 16.28
C ILE A 236 -13.65 23.56 16.35
N LYS A 237 -12.66 24.44 16.25
CA LYS A 237 -11.25 24.06 16.36
C LYS A 237 -10.92 23.52 17.75
N GLN A 238 -11.45 24.13 18.81
CA GLN A 238 -11.23 23.64 20.17
C GLN A 238 -11.90 22.27 20.38
N PHE A 239 -13.09 22.08 19.84
CA PHE A 239 -13.79 20.80 19.91
C PHE A 239 -13.02 19.66 19.23
N ASP A 240 -12.35 19.94 18.12
CA ASP A 240 -11.43 18.98 17.47
C ASP A 240 -10.32 18.52 18.45
N LEU A 241 -9.65 19.47 19.10
CA LEU A 241 -8.61 19.17 20.09
C LEU A 241 -9.15 18.40 21.31
N ASP A 242 -10.37 18.71 21.75
CA ASP A 242 -11.01 18.04 22.89
C ASP A 242 -11.37 16.57 22.55
N LEU A 243 -11.76 16.29 21.30
CA LEU A 243 -11.98 14.92 20.82
C LEU A 243 -10.68 14.13 20.70
N ASP A 244 -9.61 14.76 20.20
CA ASP A 244 -8.25 14.20 20.19
C ASP A 244 -7.84 13.74 21.59
N GLU A 245 -8.05 14.59 22.60
CA GLU A 245 -7.74 14.25 23.99
C GLU A 245 -8.65 13.15 24.55
N THR A 246 -9.93 13.19 24.22
CA THR A 246 -10.90 12.13 24.59
C THR A 246 -10.45 10.78 24.04
N LEU A 247 -10.04 10.73 22.77
CA LEU A 247 -9.56 9.51 22.14
C LEU A 247 -8.27 9.00 22.81
N ARG A 248 -7.33 9.89 23.16
CA ARG A 248 -6.13 9.53 23.92
C ARG A 248 -6.49 8.94 25.28
N ARG A 249 -7.38 9.57 26.05
CA ARG A 249 -7.82 9.05 27.36
C ARG A 249 -8.46 7.67 27.26
N LEU A 250 -9.27 7.43 26.22
CA LEU A 250 -9.86 6.11 25.97
C LEU A 250 -8.77 5.07 25.63
N ASN A 251 -7.76 5.43 24.85
CA ASN A 251 -6.62 4.55 24.58
C ASN A 251 -5.85 4.19 25.86
N GLU A 252 -5.50 5.18 26.67
CA GLU A 252 -4.76 4.97 27.93
C GLU A 252 -5.57 4.11 28.91
N SER A 253 -6.88 4.32 29.01
CA SER A 253 -7.74 3.49 29.85
C SER A 253 -7.74 2.03 29.42
N GLN A 254 -7.64 1.74 28.11
CA GLN A 254 -7.57 0.38 27.60
C GLN A 254 -6.18 -0.28 27.78
N LEU A 255 -5.14 0.50 28.11
CA LEU A 255 -3.76 0.00 28.31
C LEU A 255 -3.45 -0.37 29.77
N GLN A 256 -4.39 -0.26 30.71
CA GLN A 256 -4.15 -0.57 32.12
C GLN A 256 -3.65 -2.00 32.34
N ASP A 257 -4.23 -2.98 31.66
CA ASP A 257 -3.80 -4.39 31.75
C ASP A 257 -2.38 -4.60 31.21
N PHE A 258 -2.00 -3.83 30.18
CA PHE A 258 -0.64 -3.84 29.64
C PHE A 258 0.36 -3.28 30.67
N GLU A 259 0.05 -2.17 31.33
CA GLU A 259 0.90 -1.60 32.38
C GLU A 259 1.05 -2.55 33.58
N ILE A 260 -0.03 -3.21 33.99
CA ILE A 260 0.01 -4.24 35.03
C ILE A 260 0.94 -5.37 34.60
N SER A 261 0.80 -5.85 33.36
CA SER A 261 1.63 -6.92 32.81
C SER A 261 3.11 -6.54 32.76
N LEU A 262 3.44 -5.32 32.34
CA LEU A 262 4.82 -4.80 32.36
C LEU A 262 5.37 -4.76 33.79
N ARG A 263 4.60 -4.25 34.75
CA ARG A 263 5.02 -4.19 36.16
C ARG A 263 5.27 -5.59 36.73
N MET A 264 4.39 -6.54 36.44
CA MET A 264 4.54 -7.93 36.88
C MET A 264 5.76 -8.60 36.23
N MET A 265 6.02 -8.34 34.94
CA MET A 265 7.20 -8.85 34.25
C MET A 265 8.50 -8.31 34.86
N HIS A 266 8.55 -7.01 35.15
CA HIS A 266 9.70 -6.39 35.82
C HIS A 266 9.87 -6.87 37.26
N ALA A 267 8.79 -7.06 38.02
CA ALA A 267 8.84 -7.63 39.36
C ALA A 267 9.38 -9.08 39.35
N HIS A 268 8.98 -9.90 38.38
CA HIS A 268 9.51 -11.25 38.23
C HIS A 268 10.97 -11.29 37.76
N GLN A 269 11.44 -10.28 37.02
CA GLN A 269 12.87 -10.15 36.69
C GLN A 269 13.68 -9.78 37.94
N SER A 270 13.23 -8.80 38.73
CA SER A 270 13.90 -8.44 39.98
C SER A 270 13.94 -9.59 40.99
N ASP A 271 12.88 -10.38 41.10
CA ASP A 271 12.85 -11.55 41.98
C ASP A 271 13.81 -12.66 41.51
N LYS A 272 13.94 -12.87 40.19
CA LYS A 272 14.89 -13.83 39.63
C LYS A 272 16.33 -13.39 39.84
N ASP A 273 16.64 -12.11 39.66
CA ASP A 273 17.97 -11.56 39.91
C ASP A 273 18.34 -11.63 41.40
N PHE A 274 17.37 -11.39 42.30
CA PHE A 274 17.58 -11.50 43.75
C PHE A 274 17.79 -12.95 44.22
N LEU A 275 17.14 -13.92 43.58
CA LEU A 275 17.36 -15.34 43.85
C LEU A 275 18.69 -15.82 43.27
N SER A 276 19.05 -15.40 42.04
CA SER A 276 20.35 -15.70 41.42
C SER A 276 21.52 -15.25 42.30
N ASP A 277 21.49 -14.01 42.80
CA ASP A 277 22.58 -13.43 43.61
C ASP A 277 22.69 -14.05 45.02
N LYS A 278 21.63 -14.76 45.46
CA LYS A 278 21.60 -15.50 46.74
C LYS A 278 22.11 -16.94 46.60
N PHE A 279 22.00 -17.54 45.41
CA PHE A 279 22.47 -18.91 45.14
C PHE A 279 23.91 -18.99 44.61
N ASP A 280 24.51 -17.89 44.15
CA ASP A 280 25.93 -17.82 43.73
C ASP A 280 26.93 -17.53 44.88
N LYS A 281 26.47 -17.47 46.14
CA LYS A 281 27.31 -17.22 47.34
C LYS A 281 27.59 -18.44 48.22
N HIS A 282 27.47 -19.66 47.69
CA HIS A 282 27.84 -20.89 48.40
C HIS A 282 28.92 -21.69 47.68
#